data_AF-A0A6V7LCQ7-F1
#
_entry.id   AF-A0A6V7LCQ7-F1
#
_cell.length_a   1.000
_cell.length_b   1.000
_cell.length_c   1.000
_cell.angle_alpha   90.00
_cell.angle_beta   90.00
_cell.angle_gamma   90.00
#
_symmetry.space_group_name_H-M   'P 1'
#
loop_
_entity.id
_entity.type
_entity.pdbx_description
1 polymer ?
#
loop_
_entity_poly.entity_id
_entity_poly.type
_entity_poly.pdbx_seq_one_letter_code
_entity_poly.pdbx_strand_id
1 'polypeptide(L)'
;CNLYCLDKNYGGVLIIWDKIFGTFMTERNKEEIIYGLVVSPQSFNPLYLQTFYTKAMLDKSIKMKNPWDKLGALWKGPSWFPGSPRLGLDEYKVNVTSRIKYNPQVSPWQRIYIILHFFIVFYGHCQFYGDKQ
;
A
#
# COMPACT_ATOMS: atom_id res chain seq x y z
N CYS A 1 0.85 -8.70 0.36
CA CYS A 1 1.90 -9.43 -0.39
C CYS A 1 2.12 -10.82 0.23
N ASN A 2 2.80 -11.72 -0.47
CA ASN A 2 3.18 -13.03 0.08
C ASN A 2 4.13 -12.85 1.26
N LEU A 3 3.96 -13.67 2.29
CA LEU A 3 4.75 -13.55 3.51
C LEU A 3 6.25 -13.79 3.29
N TYR A 4 6.63 -14.72 2.41
CA TYR A 4 8.03 -15.06 2.14
C TYR A 4 8.81 -13.95 1.41
N CYS A 5 8.11 -12.99 0.79
CA CYS A 5 8.70 -11.84 0.09
C CYS A 5 8.66 -10.56 0.92
N LEU A 6 7.94 -10.52 2.05
CA LEU A 6 7.63 -9.27 2.74
C LEU A 6 8.89 -8.55 3.24
N ASP A 7 9.86 -9.31 3.73
CA ASP A 7 11.10 -8.78 4.29
C ASP A 7 12.34 -9.24 3.52
N LYS A 8 12.25 -9.18 2.20
CA LYS A 8 13.26 -9.61 1.24
C LYS A 8 13.34 -8.62 0.08
N ASN A 9 14.43 -8.64 -0.68
CA ASN A 9 14.60 -7.83 -1.90
C ASN A 9 14.44 -6.31 -1.70
N TYR A 10 15.18 -5.73 -0.75
CA TYR A 10 15.14 -4.31 -0.39
C TYR A 10 16.04 -3.41 -1.26
N GLY A 11 16.88 -3.98 -2.12
CA GLY A 11 17.88 -3.28 -2.94
C GLY A 11 17.30 -2.34 -4.01
N GLY A 12 15.98 -2.21 -4.08
CA GLY A 12 15.27 -1.30 -4.96
C GLY A 12 15.56 -1.59 -6.43
N VAL A 13 16.45 -0.81 -7.02
CA VAL A 13 16.80 -0.90 -8.45
C VAL A 13 17.85 -1.99 -8.73
N LEU A 14 18.79 -2.24 -7.81
CA LEU A 14 19.93 -3.13 -8.05
C LEU A 14 19.92 -4.34 -7.11
N ILE A 15 19.81 -5.53 -7.69
CA ILE A 15 19.85 -6.83 -6.97
C ILE A 15 21.17 -7.08 -6.22
N ILE A 16 22.25 -6.39 -6.59
CA ILE A 16 23.58 -6.61 -6.01
C ILE A 16 23.55 -6.37 -4.49
N TRP A 17 22.81 -5.35 -4.04
CA TRP A 17 22.66 -5.05 -2.62
C TRP A 17 22.03 -6.21 -1.84
N ASP A 18 20.98 -6.82 -2.39
CA ASP A 18 20.32 -7.95 -1.75
C ASP A 18 21.17 -9.22 -1.69
N LYS A 19 22.05 -9.40 -2.67
CA LYS A 19 23.01 -10.51 -2.66
C LYS A 19 24.13 -10.30 -1.63
N ILE A 20 24.64 -9.07 -1.51
CA ILE A 20 25.69 -8.73 -0.53
C ILE A 20 25.15 -8.87 0.91
N PHE A 21 23.94 -8.40 1.17
CA PHE A 21 23.32 -8.45 2.51
C PHE A 21 22.53 -9.73 2.79
N GLY A 22 22.43 -10.66 1.84
CA GLY A 22 21.73 -11.94 2.02
C GLY A 22 20.20 -11.84 2.13
N THR A 23 19.61 -10.72 1.69
CA THR A 23 18.15 -10.50 1.67
C THR A 23 17.49 -10.94 0.38
N PHE A 24 18.26 -11.46 -0.58
CA PHE A 24 17.75 -11.95 -1.85
C PHE A 24 16.80 -13.14 -1.67
N MET A 25 15.62 -13.06 -2.28
CA MET A 25 14.65 -14.14 -2.33
C MET A 25 14.13 -14.32 -3.75
N THR A 26 14.26 -15.53 -4.28
CA THR A 26 13.74 -15.89 -5.59
C THR A 26 12.23 -16.13 -5.53
N GLU A 27 11.53 -15.81 -6.61
CA GLU A 27 10.13 -16.17 -6.77
C GLU A 27 9.94 -17.68 -6.78
N ARG A 28 8.88 -18.17 -6.14
CA ARG A 28 8.54 -19.60 -6.10
C ARG A 28 7.59 -19.93 -7.25
N ASN A 29 8.01 -20.82 -8.15
CA ASN A 29 7.23 -21.22 -9.35
C ASN A 29 5.80 -21.73 -9.08
N LYS A 30 5.49 -22.15 -7.85
CA LYS A 30 4.18 -22.72 -7.46
C LYS A 30 3.24 -21.72 -6.79
N GLU A 31 3.70 -20.50 -6.49
CA GLU A 31 2.92 -19.51 -5.75
C GLU A 31 2.77 -18.24 -6.59
N GLU A 32 1.54 -17.76 -6.78
CA GLU A 32 1.28 -16.47 -7.43
C GLU A 32 1.80 -15.31 -6.56
N ILE A 33 2.50 -14.35 -7.18
CA ILE A 33 3.00 -13.16 -6.48
C ILE A 33 1.88 -12.14 -6.29
N ILE A 34 1.61 -11.84 -5.02
CA ILE A 34 0.64 -10.85 -4.60
C ILE A 34 1.40 -9.56 -4.28
N TYR A 35 1.14 -8.53 -5.06
CA TYR A 35 1.78 -7.23 -4.89
C TYR A 35 1.01 -6.31 -3.92
N GLY A 36 1.73 -5.31 -3.42
CA GLY A 36 1.20 -4.22 -2.60
C GLY A 36 1.19 -4.48 -1.09
N LEU A 37 0.76 -3.46 -0.34
CA LEU A 37 0.76 -3.41 1.13
C LEU A 37 0.04 -4.61 1.77
N VAL A 38 0.51 -5.10 2.92
CA VAL A 38 -0.16 -6.20 3.66
C VAL A 38 -1.63 -5.85 3.93
N VAL A 39 -1.89 -4.63 4.38
CA VAL A 39 -3.24 -4.05 4.51
C VAL A 39 -3.47 -3.11 3.34
N SER A 40 -4.38 -3.48 2.42
CA SER A 40 -4.66 -2.71 1.21
C SER A 40 -5.96 -1.92 1.33
N PRO A 41 -5.92 -0.61 1.61
CA PRO A 41 -7.12 0.22 1.60
C PRO A 41 -7.79 0.22 0.22
N GLN A 42 -9.11 0.12 0.19
CA GLN A 42 -9.94 0.08 -1.01
C GLN A 42 -10.47 1.49 -1.32
N SER A 43 -9.58 2.40 -1.73
CA SER A 43 -9.94 3.80 -1.98
C SER A 43 -8.93 4.46 -2.93
N PHE A 44 -9.41 5.43 -3.71
CA PHE A 44 -8.56 6.33 -4.52
C PHE A 44 -8.44 7.73 -3.92
N ASN A 45 -9.01 7.98 -2.73
CA ASN A 45 -8.90 9.28 -2.07
C ASN A 45 -7.48 9.45 -1.48
N PRO A 46 -6.68 10.42 -1.97
CA PRO A 46 -5.28 10.57 -1.55
C PRO A 46 -5.16 10.94 -0.06
N LEU A 47 -6.07 11.76 0.47
CA LEU A 47 -6.04 12.13 1.90
C LEU A 47 -6.32 10.92 2.79
N TYR A 48 -7.26 10.07 2.40
CA TYR A 48 -7.53 8.83 3.11
C TYR A 48 -6.34 7.88 3.04
N LEU A 49 -5.75 7.67 1.85
CA LEU A 49 -4.58 6.82 1.66
C LEU A 49 -3.36 7.30 2.46
N GLN A 50 -3.21 8.61 2.66
CA GLN A 50 -2.15 9.18 3.48
C GLN A 50 -2.38 8.99 5.00
N THR A 51 -3.64 8.97 5.44
CA THR A 51 -3.99 9.07 6.88
C THR A 51 -4.48 7.78 7.51
N PHE A 52 -4.97 6.80 6.72
CA PHE A 52 -5.62 5.60 7.26
C PHE A 52 -4.71 4.82 8.22
N TYR A 53 -3.42 4.68 7.89
CA TYR A 53 -2.48 3.91 8.69
C TYR A 53 -2.14 4.62 10.00
N THR A 54 -1.93 5.94 9.95
CA THR A 54 -1.69 6.76 11.14
C THR A 54 -2.88 6.71 12.10
N LYS A 55 -4.11 6.78 11.58
CA LYS A 55 -5.32 6.60 12.38
C LYS A 55 -5.35 5.21 13.04
N ALA A 56 -5.07 4.16 12.28
CA ALA A 56 -5.02 2.80 12.84
C ALA A 56 -3.98 2.64 13.95
N MET A 57 -2.82 3.31 13.83
CA MET A 57 -1.79 3.34 14.88
C MET A 57 -2.24 4.09 16.13
N LEU A 58 -2.88 5.25 15.98
CA LEU A 58 -3.43 6.00 17.11
C LEU A 58 -4.54 5.22 17.80
N ASP A 59 -5.47 4.63 17.05
CA ASP A 59 -6.54 3.79 17.59
C ASP A 59 -5.97 2.60 18.36
N LYS A 60 -4.90 1.97 17.84
CA LYS A 60 -4.18 0.90 18.55
C LYS A 60 -3.59 1.40 19.87
N SER A 61 -2.90 2.54 19.85
CA SER A 61 -2.29 3.14 21.04
C SER A 61 -3.34 3.46 22.11
N ILE A 62 -4.46 4.11 21.73
CA ILE A 62 -5.53 4.49 22.66
C ILE A 62 -6.17 3.28 23.34
N LYS A 63 -6.29 2.15 22.63
CA LYS A 63 -6.84 0.89 23.15
C LYS A 63 -5.96 0.18 24.17
N MET A 64 -4.68 0.57 24.32
CA MET A 64 -3.81 -0.03 25.33
C MET A 64 -4.14 0.45 26.74
N LYS A 65 -4.00 -0.45 27.72
CA LYS A 65 -4.37 -0.17 29.12
C LYS A 65 -3.40 0.81 29.80
N ASN A 66 -2.10 0.56 29.70
CA ASN A 66 -1.09 1.34 30.42
C ASN A 66 -0.61 2.54 29.61
N PRO A 67 -0.41 3.72 30.22
CA PRO A 67 0.07 4.92 29.51
C PRO A 67 1.45 4.72 28.87
N TRP A 68 2.33 3.93 29.51
CA TRP A 68 3.62 3.56 28.95
C TRP A 68 3.52 2.67 27.71
N ASP A 69 2.54 1.78 27.67
CA ASP A 69 2.28 0.95 26.50
C ASP A 69 1.69 1.79 25.35
N LYS A 70 0.87 2.80 25.66
CA LYS A 70 0.37 3.77 24.67
C LYS A 70 1.50 4.47 23.95
N LEU A 71 2.46 5.01 24.69
CA LEU A 71 3.65 5.67 24.14
C LEU A 71 4.56 4.63 23.44
N GLY A 72 4.73 3.46 24.05
CA GLY A 72 5.49 2.35 23.49
C GLY A 72 4.98 1.90 22.13
N ALA A 73 3.67 1.87 21.92
CA ALA A 73 3.06 1.52 20.63
C ALA A 73 3.42 2.52 19.52
N LEU A 74 3.51 3.81 19.84
CA LEU A 74 3.88 4.85 18.88
C LEU A 74 5.38 4.82 18.57
N TRP A 75 6.22 4.55 19.57
CA TRP A 75 7.68 4.56 19.42
C TRP A 75 8.26 3.25 18.85
N LYS A 76 7.78 2.10 19.33
CA LYS A 76 8.30 0.77 18.96
C LYS A 76 7.66 0.24 17.68
N GLY A 77 6.57 0.85 17.23
CA GLY A 77 5.97 0.59 15.93
C GLY A 77 4.77 -0.37 15.94
N PRO A 78 4.22 -0.63 14.75
CA PRO A 78 2.92 -1.26 14.55
C PRO A 78 2.86 -2.72 14.98
N SER A 79 3.97 -3.46 14.93
CA SER A 79 4.02 -4.88 15.25
C SER A 79 4.31 -5.15 16.74
N TRP A 80 4.59 -4.11 17.53
CA TRP A 80 4.92 -4.25 18.95
C TRP A 80 3.67 -4.35 19.83
N PHE A 81 3.76 -5.21 20.85
CA PHE A 81 2.81 -5.39 21.95
C PHE A 81 3.57 -5.52 23.28
N PRO A 82 2.93 -5.23 24.43
CA PRO A 82 3.54 -5.44 25.74
C PRO A 82 4.03 -6.88 25.89
N GLY A 83 5.32 -7.05 26.22
CA GLY A 83 5.98 -8.36 26.32
C GLY A 83 6.57 -8.93 25.02
N SER A 84 6.32 -8.32 23.86
CA SER A 84 6.92 -8.74 22.58
C SER A 84 8.23 -8.01 22.24
N PRO A 85 9.09 -8.59 21.39
CA PRO A 85 10.26 -7.91 20.83
C PRO A 85 9.89 -6.63 20.06
N ARG A 86 10.82 -5.67 19.99
CA ARG A 86 10.59 -4.37 19.31
C ARG A 86 10.10 -4.54 17.87
N LEU A 87 10.65 -5.49 17.13
CA LEU A 87 10.32 -5.73 15.72
C LEU A 87 9.03 -6.54 15.52
N GLY A 88 8.34 -6.90 16.61
CA GLY A 88 7.23 -7.84 16.61
C GLY A 88 7.69 -9.28 16.46
N LEU A 89 6.74 -10.18 16.26
CA LEU A 89 6.96 -11.60 16.02
C LEU A 89 6.49 -11.94 14.60
N ASP A 90 7.27 -12.76 13.90
CA ASP A 90 6.94 -13.20 12.54
C ASP A 90 5.62 -13.97 12.47
N GLU A 91 5.27 -14.67 13.56
CA GLU A 91 4.02 -15.40 13.72
C GLU A 91 2.76 -14.52 13.59
N TYR A 92 2.88 -13.22 13.87
CA TYR A 92 1.77 -12.27 13.75
C TYR A 92 1.69 -11.60 12.39
N LYS A 93 2.60 -11.89 11.46
CA LYS A 93 2.55 -11.33 10.11
C LYS A 93 1.40 -11.97 9.34
N VAL A 94 0.53 -11.12 8.81
CA VAL A 94 -0.64 -11.56 8.04
C VAL A 94 -0.18 -12.21 6.74
N ASN A 95 -0.57 -13.47 6.52
CA ASN A 95 -0.35 -14.16 5.27
C ASN A 95 -1.48 -13.85 4.28
N VAL A 96 -1.21 -12.99 3.30
CA VAL A 96 -2.17 -12.64 2.25
C VAL A 96 -2.11 -13.71 1.16
N THR A 97 -3.19 -14.46 0.96
CA THR A 97 -3.29 -15.55 -0.02
C THR A 97 -3.92 -15.15 -1.35
N SER A 98 -4.74 -14.10 -1.36
CA SER A 98 -5.35 -13.55 -2.57
C SER A 98 -5.71 -12.08 -2.38
N ARG A 99 -5.89 -11.36 -3.50
CA ARG A 99 -6.29 -9.96 -3.49
C ARG A 99 -7.31 -9.69 -4.59
N ILE A 100 -8.42 -9.08 -4.21
CA ILE A 100 -9.37 -8.48 -5.15
C ILE A 100 -8.87 -7.07 -5.47
N LYS A 101 -8.74 -6.75 -6.76
CA LYS A 101 -8.35 -5.40 -7.21
C LYS A 101 -9.51 -4.44 -6.96
N TYR A 102 -9.20 -3.29 -6.35
CA TYR A 102 -10.20 -2.25 -6.12
C TYR A 102 -10.73 -1.71 -7.46
N ASN A 103 -12.03 -1.80 -7.68
CA ASN A 103 -12.68 -1.31 -8.89
C ASN A 103 -13.99 -0.58 -8.53
N PRO A 104 -13.97 0.76 -8.38
CA PRO A 104 -15.15 1.53 -8.06
C PRO A 104 -16.12 1.53 -9.25
N GLN A 105 -17.37 1.20 -8.97
CA GLN A 105 -18.42 1.25 -9.98
C GLN A 105 -18.90 2.70 -10.12
N VAL A 106 -18.59 3.33 -11.26
CA VAL A 106 -19.07 4.68 -11.59
C VAL A 106 -20.43 4.63 -12.28
N SER A 107 -21.29 5.60 -11.96
CA SER A 107 -22.64 5.66 -12.51
C SER A 107 -22.62 5.95 -14.02
N PRO A 108 -23.64 5.53 -14.80
CA PRO A 108 -23.67 5.76 -16.24
C PRO A 108 -23.52 7.24 -16.64
N TRP A 109 -24.14 8.16 -15.89
CA TRP A 109 -24.03 9.60 -16.16
C TRP A 109 -22.61 10.13 -15.97
N GLN A 110 -21.88 9.67 -14.95
CA GLN A 110 -20.47 10.03 -14.77
C GLN A 110 -19.62 9.54 -15.94
N ARG A 111 -19.90 8.35 -16.48
CA ARG A 111 -19.20 7.83 -17.67
C ARG A 111 -19.44 8.73 -18.89
N ILE A 112 -20.71 9.09 -19.14
CA ILE A 112 -21.07 9.98 -20.25
C ILE A 112 -20.39 11.35 -20.09
N TYR A 113 -20.44 11.93 -18.89
CA TYR A 113 -19.79 13.19 -18.56
C TYR A 113 -18.27 13.15 -18.85
N ILE A 114 -17.58 12.10 -18.38
CA ILE A 114 -16.13 11.95 -18.60
C ILE A 114 -15.81 11.84 -20.09
N ILE A 115 -16.57 11.06 -20.86
CA ILE A 115 -16.36 10.89 -22.30
C ILE A 115 -16.55 12.22 -23.04
N LEU A 116 -17.66 12.92 -22.78
CA LEU A 116 -17.94 14.21 -23.40
C LEU A 116 -16.86 15.25 -23.05
N HIS A 117 -16.49 15.32 -21.76
CA HIS A 117 -15.46 16.24 -21.29
C HIS A 117 -14.09 15.96 -21.92
N PHE A 118 -13.71 14.68 -22.06
CA PHE A 118 -12.49 14.27 -22.75
C PHE A 118 -12.47 14.79 -24.19
N PHE A 119 -13.55 14.61 -24.96
CA PHE A 119 -13.60 15.08 -26.34
C PHE A 119 -13.57 16.61 -26.46
N ILE A 120 -14.21 17.34 -25.54
CA ILE A 120 -14.15 18.81 -25.50
C ILE A 120 -12.71 19.28 -25.27
N VAL A 121 -12.03 18.70 -24.27
CA VAL A 121 -10.62 19.03 -23.97
C VAL A 121 -9.71 18.63 -25.12
N PHE A 122 -9.92 17.46 -25.71
CA PHE A 122 -9.15 16.96 -26.85
C PHE A 122 -9.34 17.85 -28.09
N TYR A 123 -10.57 18.27 -28.40
CA TYR A 123 -10.85 19.21 -29.48
C TYR A 123 -10.17 20.56 -29.24
N GLY A 124 -10.28 21.11 -28.02
CA GLY A 124 -9.59 22.33 -27.63
C GLY A 124 -8.07 22.23 -27.77
N HIS A 125 -7.50 21.07 -27.40
CA HIS A 125 -6.08 20.79 -27.61
C HIS A 125 -5.71 20.77 -29.10
N CYS A 126 -6.47 20.04 -29.93
CA CYS A 126 -6.22 19.96 -31.37
C CYS A 126 -6.31 21.33 -32.07
N GLN A 127 -7.27 22.19 -31.69
CA GLN A 127 -7.36 23.55 -32.21
C GLN A 127 -6.13 24.39 -31.81
N PHE A 128 -5.78 24.40 -30.53
CA PHE A 128 -4.69 25.22 -30.00
C PHE A 128 -3.30 24.84 -30.54
N TYR A 129 -3.08 23.56 -30.83
CA TYR A 129 -1.81 23.06 -31.38
C TYR A 129 -1.83 22.89 -32.91
N GLY A 130 -3.01 22.74 -33.52
CA GLY A 130 -3.18 22.70 -34.98
C GLY A 130 -2.91 24.05 -35.64
N ASP A 131 -3.28 25.15 -34.97
CA ASP A 131 -3.02 26.52 -35.47
C ASP A 131 -1.54 26.97 -35.33
N LYS A 132 -0.71 26.18 -34.64
CA LYS A 132 0.72 26.47 -34.42
C LYS A 132 1.66 25.70 -35.35
N GLN A 133 1.13 24.90 -36.28
CA GLN A 133 1.88 24.29 -37.38
C GLN A 133 1.57 25.00 -38.69
#